data_AF-A0A7S7QUR8-F1
#
_entry.id   AF-A0A7S7QUR8-F1
#
_cell.length_a   1.000
_cell.length_b   1.000
_cell.length_c   1.000
_cell.angle_alpha   90.00
_cell.angle_beta   90.00
_cell.angle_gamma   90.00
#
_symmetry.space_group_name_H-M   'P 1'
#
loop_
_entity.id
_entity.type
_entity.pdbx_description
1 polymer ?
#
loop_
_entity_poly.entity_id
_entity_poly.type
_entity_poly.pdbx_seq_one_letter_code
_entity_poly.pdbx_strand_id
1 'polypeptide(L)'
;MDRVVEMYFLPPIAVARVGGSDTPLEAFVWDTDISTHGAHQTVIKPAVTLKVAADGSVEPYIPNEIRFRDGDQLRPAAPFFELWLKIQSGPDGETRDEPATPSLLAHLGVSTKNLQFKVAVGNCKAERRTRSPACSFIARLEVRGTDHGRKPLLAVSPYTSGETPLVAPERPIPLGSFQVMKPAAGSGPEVNQLGVDLSQIRVRFTPARGEVYGPPEAIAGPSSPVQPGEIVPAAALPGKIYEIVPERNRILNSETPWSTYIMDEKGQTDPQPCDSYDGADVGNWQSWGVVDDTCDGTITAELVIRGVRFVANARVLSGVPDFAPDRRPFVSLAGDLADRQLPPLEVSEKTRRDTSTEIADLFSRVFETATLMNLDAQRYKAVLINTNDPPPPNYPGLPQIGDGMMTKDDVPYVDLIPVELGSNKVEQESDGVPFRPLPYTDVARVAHAPLTDEISLQDFLRTRAEHVRRLIRPPYGRFWQLDQAPGKVPNPRFRDSRVSRDSLHDMRMPPFMRDSDENPLSLTWRDYDALMRYIALLEAEDAAAAPSQPSND
;
A
#
# COMPACT_ATOMS: atom_id res chain seq x y z
N MET A 1 42.10 3.96 13.74
CA MET A 1 41.20 2.85 14.13
C MET A 1 39.83 3.14 13.60
N ASP A 2 39.14 2.11 13.12
CA ASP A 2 37.78 2.25 12.61
C ASP A 2 36.81 2.65 13.72
N ARG A 3 35.83 3.48 13.34
CA ARG A 3 34.83 4.06 14.23
C ARG A 3 33.45 3.81 13.67
N VAL A 4 32.54 3.30 14.50
CA VAL A 4 31.12 3.24 14.15
C VAL A 4 30.52 4.64 14.22
N VAL A 5 29.86 5.04 13.15
CA VAL A 5 29.16 6.32 13.00
C VAL A 5 27.67 6.13 13.21
N GLU A 6 27.12 5.05 12.68
CA GLU A 6 25.68 4.77 12.68
C GLU A 6 25.41 3.27 12.75
N MET A 7 24.26 2.90 13.31
CA MET A 7 23.70 1.56 13.26
C MET A 7 22.26 1.68 12.77
N TYR A 8 21.88 0.89 11.77
CA TYR A 8 20.55 0.97 11.16
C TYR A 8 20.08 -0.40 10.66
N PHE A 9 18.79 -0.52 10.35
CA PHE A 9 18.20 -1.72 9.75
C PHE A 9 17.97 -1.54 8.26
N LEU A 10 18.13 -2.62 7.49
CA LEU A 10 17.61 -2.74 6.13
C LEU A 10 16.67 -3.95 6.03
N PRO A 11 15.43 -3.78 5.52
CA PRO A 11 14.80 -2.48 5.24
C PRO A 11 14.45 -1.74 6.56
N PRO A 12 14.31 -0.39 6.55
CA PRO A 12 13.89 0.37 7.73
C PRO A 12 12.38 0.26 7.98
N ILE A 13 11.61 -0.19 7.00
CA ILE A 13 10.17 -0.43 7.08
C ILE A 13 9.82 -1.69 6.28
N ALA A 14 8.95 -2.55 6.82
CA ALA A 14 8.42 -3.68 6.07
C ALA A 14 6.94 -3.93 6.41
N VAL A 15 6.18 -4.40 5.42
CA VAL A 15 4.81 -4.87 5.59
C VAL A 15 4.83 -6.39 5.74
N ALA A 16 4.50 -6.87 6.94
CA ALA A 16 4.22 -8.27 7.19
C ALA A 16 2.77 -8.55 6.80
N ARG A 17 2.48 -9.63 6.08
CA ARG A 17 1.12 -9.92 5.60
C ARG A 17 0.53 -11.05 6.42
N VAL A 18 -0.62 -10.84 7.04
CA VAL A 18 -1.26 -11.88 7.88
C VAL A 18 -1.57 -13.14 7.07
N GLY A 19 -1.59 -14.29 7.73
CA GLY A 19 -1.89 -15.56 7.08
C GLY A 19 -2.00 -16.69 8.10
N GLY A 20 -2.95 -17.60 7.86
CA GLY A 20 -3.21 -18.71 8.76
C GLY A 20 -2.11 -19.77 8.77
N SER A 21 -1.33 -19.92 7.69
CA SER A 21 -0.33 -20.99 7.63
C SER A 21 0.85 -20.73 8.58
N ASP A 22 1.39 -21.79 9.16
CA ASP A 22 2.64 -21.74 9.92
C ASP A 22 3.88 -21.60 9.02
N THR A 23 3.72 -21.82 7.70
CA THR A 23 4.78 -21.68 6.70
C THR A 23 4.69 -20.30 6.05
N PRO A 24 5.72 -19.44 6.21
CA PRO A 24 5.76 -18.15 5.54
C PRO A 24 5.87 -18.26 4.02
N LEU A 25 5.34 -17.25 3.32
CA LEU A 25 5.39 -17.13 1.86
C LEU A 25 6.84 -17.07 1.38
N GLU A 26 7.14 -17.76 0.28
CA GLU A 26 8.43 -17.66 -0.37
C GLU A 26 8.71 -16.26 -0.91
N ALA A 27 9.99 -15.87 -0.94
CA ALA A 27 10.40 -14.60 -1.52
C ALA A 27 10.23 -14.64 -3.04
N PHE A 28 9.85 -13.51 -3.61
CA PHE A 28 9.78 -13.30 -5.05
C PHE A 28 10.18 -11.88 -5.41
N VAL A 29 10.53 -11.67 -6.66
CA VAL A 29 10.81 -10.35 -7.24
C VAL A 29 9.89 -10.11 -8.43
N TRP A 30 9.60 -8.84 -8.69
CA TRP A 30 8.99 -8.46 -9.96
C TRP A 30 9.99 -8.63 -11.09
N ASP A 31 9.49 -9.08 -12.23
CA ASP A 31 10.19 -9.15 -13.49
C ASP A 31 9.21 -8.82 -14.61
N THR A 32 9.73 -8.68 -15.83
CA THR A 32 8.94 -8.39 -17.02
C THR A 32 8.82 -9.64 -17.87
N ASP A 33 7.60 -9.98 -18.31
CA ASP A 33 7.40 -11.04 -19.28
C ASP A 33 7.76 -10.56 -20.69
N ILE A 34 8.98 -10.90 -21.10
CA ILE A 34 9.55 -10.59 -22.42
C ILE A 34 9.18 -11.64 -23.49
N SER A 35 8.31 -12.60 -23.18
CA SER A 35 7.86 -13.58 -24.17
C SER A 35 6.93 -12.92 -25.20
N THR A 36 6.82 -13.55 -26.39
CA THR A 36 5.95 -13.06 -27.48
C THR A 36 4.49 -12.88 -27.05
N HIS A 37 4.04 -13.61 -26.03
CA HIS A 37 2.67 -13.53 -25.49
C HIS A 37 2.58 -12.72 -24.19
N GLY A 38 3.72 -12.41 -23.57
CA GLY A 38 3.81 -11.72 -22.27
C GLY A 38 3.53 -10.23 -22.32
N ALA A 39 3.69 -9.61 -23.49
CA ALA A 39 3.40 -8.20 -23.74
C ALA A 39 4.00 -7.25 -22.69
N HIS A 40 5.22 -7.55 -22.20
CA HIS A 40 5.91 -6.77 -21.18
C HIS A 40 5.14 -6.59 -19.87
N GLN A 41 4.21 -7.49 -19.56
CA GLN A 41 3.48 -7.46 -18.29
C GLN A 41 4.41 -7.77 -17.11
N THR A 42 4.11 -7.18 -15.96
CA THR A 42 4.75 -7.56 -14.71
C THR A 42 4.39 -9.00 -14.35
N VAL A 43 5.41 -9.78 -14.00
CA VAL A 43 5.29 -11.13 -13.46
C VAL A 43 6.11 -11.22 -12.18
N ILE A 44 5.83 -12.24 -11.37
CA ILE A 44 6.64 -12.57 -10.20
C ILE A 44 7.53 -13.77 -10.50
N LYS A 45 8.77 -13.74 -10.03
CA LYS A 45 9.71 -14.87 -10.12
C LYS A 45 10.21 -15.28 -8.74
N PRO A 46 10.35 -16.59 -8.46
CA PRO A 46 10.96 -17.07 -7.23
C PRO A 46 12.31 -16.39 -6.97
N ALA A 47 12.53 -15.94 -5.75
CA ALA A 47 13.77 -15.34 -5.31
C ALA A 47 14.37 -16.14 -4.14
N VAL A 48 15.61 -15.80 -3.78
CA VAL A 48 16.29 -16.44 -2.64
C VAL A 48 15.44 -16.26 -1.39
N THR A 49 15.01 -17.38 -0.82
CA THR A 49 14.15 -17.47 0.35
C THR A 49 14.97 -18.05 1.50
N LEU A 50 14.78 -17.52 2.71
CA LEU A 50 15.44 -18.01 3.92
C LEU A 50 14.49 -18.91 4.72
N LYS A 51 14.81 -20.20 4.76
CA LYS A 51 14.15 -21.15 5.66
C LYS A 51 14.75 -21.03 7.05
N VAL A 52 13.90 -20.85 8.06
CA VAL A 52 14.35 -20.79 9.47
C VAL A 52 14.24 -22.18 10.08
N ALA A 53 15.36 -22.71 10.58
CA ALA A 53 15.41 -23.98 11.29
C ALA A 53 14.91 -23.84 12.74
N ALA A 54 14.67 -24.97 13.40
CA ALA A 54 14.17 -24.99 14.78
C ALA A 54 15.13 -24.31 15.79
N ASP A 55 16.43 -24.30 15.52
CA ASP A 55 17.44 -23.63 16.35
C ASP A 55 17.66 -22.14 16.01
N GLY A 56 16.90 -21.60 15.04
CA GLY A 56 16.99 -20.23 14.58
C GLY A 56 18.06 -19.98 13.53
N SER A 57 18.82 -21.00 13.10
CA SER A 57 19.68 -20.88 11.93
C SER A 57 18.86 -20.72 10.64
N VAL A 58 19.47 -20.14 9.61
CA VAL A 58 18.84 -19.88 8.32
C VAL A 58 19.53 -20.64 7.20
N GLU A 59 18.73 -21.21 6.29
CA GLU A 59 19.19 -21.91 5.09
C GLU A 59 18.58 -21.22 3.86
N PRO A 60 19.40 -20.70 2.93
CA PRO A 60 18.90 -20.07 1.73
C PRO A 60 18.56 -21.12 0.67
N TYR A 61 17.44 -20.92 -0.04
CA TYR A 61 17.07 -21.73 -1.20
C TYR A 61 16.31 -20.89 -2.23
N ILE A 62 16.31 -21.32 -3.49
CA ILE A 62 15.42 -20.75 -4.52
C ILE A 62 14.27 -21.74 -4.72
N PRO A 63 13.00 -21.34 -4.50
CA PRO A 63 11.86 -22.20 -4.72
C PRO A 63 11.65 -22.47 -6.21
N ASN A 64 11.17 -23.67 -6.55
CA ASN A 64 10.74 -23.99 -7.92
C ASN A 64 9.41 -23.32 -8.28
N GLU A 65 8.57 -23.03 -7.29
CA GLU A 65 7.27 -22.37 -7.42
C GLU A 65 6.96 -21.54 -6.18
N ILE A 66 6.18 -20.47 -6.31
CA ILE A 66 5.71 -19.64 -5.20
C ILE A 66 4.35 -20.16 -4.76
N ARG A 67 4.22 -20.59 -3.49
CA ARG A 67 2.97 -21.12 -2.97
C ARG A 67 2.31 -20.13 -2.03
N PHE A 68 1.17 -19.58 -2.44
CA PHE A 68 0.43 -18.60 -1.64
C PHE A 68 -0.43 -19.21 -0.53
N ARG A 69 -0.71 -20.53 -0.61
CA ARG A 69 -1.63 -21.23 0.29
C ARG A 69 -1.11 -22.61 0.68
N ASP A 70 -1.44 -23.01 1.90
CA ASP A 70 -1.36 -24.38 2.39
C ASP A 70 -2.77 -24.87 2.75
N GLY A 71 -3.38 -25.64 1.86
CA GLY A 71 -4.80 -25.98 1.96
C GLY A 71 -5.66 -24.72 1.93
N ASP A 72 -6.50 -24.55 2.94
CA ASP A 72 -7.39 -23.39 3.08
C ASP A 72 -6.72 -22.17 3.74
N GLN A 73 -5.45 -22.29 4.14
CA GLN A 73 -4.74 -21.22 4.85
C GLN A 73 -3.80 -20.45 3.93
N LEU A 74 -3.85 -19.12 4.01
CA LEU A 74 -2.89 -18.24 3.32
C LEU A 74 -1.53 -18.29 4.03
N ARG A 75 -0.44 -18.29 3.26
CA ARG A 75 0.91 -18.14 3.81
C ARG A 75 1.19 -16.69 4.20
N PRO A 76 1.63 -16.41 5.44
CA PRO A 76 1.96 -15.05 5.85
C PRO A 76 3.26 -14.57 5.19
N ALA A 77 3.36 -13.27 4.88
CA ALA A 77 4.64 -12.66 4.55
C ALA A 77 5.32 -12.22 5.86
N ALA A 78 6.46 -12.83 6.19
CA ALA A 78 7.16 -12.63 7.47
C ALA A 78 8.57 -12.08 7.22
N PRO A 79 8.75 -10.74 7.20
CA PRO A 79 9.96 -10.08 6.75
C PRO A 79 11.15 -10.28 7.70
N PHE A 80 12.34 -10.23 7.12
CA PHE A 80 13.60 -10.10 7.84
C PHE A 80 14.03 -8.64 7.90
N PHE A 81 14.67 -8.27 9.00
CA PHE A 81 15.35 -6.99 9.17
C PHE A 81 16.81 -7.29 9.47
N GLU A 82 17.70 -6.79 8.63
CA GLU A 82 19.12 -7.02 8.75
C GLU A 82 19.81 -5.81 9.37
N LEU A 83 20.72 -6.05 10.30
CA LEU A 83 21.44 -4.99 10.99
C LEU A 83 22.69 -4.60 10.21
N TRP A 84 22.93 -3.29 10.08
CA TRP A 84 24.05 -2.69 9.36
C TRP A 84 24.76 -1.66 10.23
N LEU A 85 26.06 -1.48 9.98
CA LEU A 85 26.91 -0.49 10.62
C LEU A 85 27.53 0.43 9.56
N LYS A 86 27.41 1.73 9.76
CA LYS A 86 28.21 2.71 9.02
C LYS A 86 29.53 2.91 9.75
N ILE A 87 30.63 2.58 9.10
CA ILE A 87 31.98 2.60 9.66
C ILE A 87 32.80 3.66 8.97
N GLN A 88 33.38 4.54 9.77
CA GLN A 88 34.42 5.47 9.34
C GLN A 88 35.78 4.81 9.53
N SER A 89 36.49 4.66 8.42
CA SER A 89 37.85 4.15 8.35
C SER A 89 38.83 5.10 9.04
N GLY A 90 39.67 4.55 9.91
CA GLY A 90 40.64 5.36 10.66
C GLY A 90 41.75 6.00 9.81
N PRO A 91 42.30 5.33 8.78
CA PRO A 91 43.37 5.87 7.93
C PRO A 91 42.97 7.01 6.99
N ASP A 92 41.81 6.94 6.35
CA ASP A 92 41.39 7.86 5.26
C ASP A 92 40.13 8.67 5.62
N GLY A 93 39.43 8.31 6.70
CA GLY A 93 38.19 8.98 7.12
C GLY A 93 36.97 8.63 6.27
N GLU A 94 37.10 7.72 5.30
CA GLU A 94 36.01 7.31 4.43
C GLU A 94 34.95 6.51 5.20
N THR A 95 33.68 6.73 4.86
CA THR A 95 32.56 5.99 5.44
C THR A 95 32.11 4.89 4.50
N ARG A 96 31.92 3.68 5.04
CA ARG A 96 31.36 2.54 4.34
C ARG A 96 30.29 1.86 5.17
N ASP A 97 29.29 1.31 4.50
CA ASP A 97 28.23 0.53 5.13
C ASP A 97 28.60 -0.96 5.10
N GLU A 98 28.61 -1.60 6.27
CA GLU A 98 28.95 -3.01 6.43
C GLU A 98 27.84 -3.79 7.14
N PRO A 99 27.52 -5.03 6.71
CA PRO A 99 26.64 -5.91 7.45
C PRO A 99 27.15 -6.14 8.87
N ALA A 100 26.27 -6.04 9.87
CA ALA A 100 26.63 -6.37 11.24
C ALA A 100 26.78 -7.88 11.37
N THR A 101 28.02 -8.37 11.48
CA THR A 101 28.35 -9.80 11.68
C THR A 101 29.05 -10.03 13.02
N PRO A 102 29.03 -11.24 13.59
CA PRO A 102 29.82 -11.57 14.77
C PRO A 102 31.31 -11.22 14.64
N SER A 103 31.89 -11.43 13.45
CA SER A 103 33.29 -11.10 13.16
C SER A 103 33.54 -9.59 13.18
N LEU A 104 32.65 -8.79 12.60
CA LEU A 104 32.74 -7.33 12.65
C LEU A 104 32.58 -6.81 14.08
N LEU A 105 31.61 -7.33 14.84
CA LEU A 105 31.45 -6.99 16.25
C LEU A 105 32.71 -7.31 17.06
N ALA A 106 33.33 -8.48 16.83
CA ALA A 106 34.57 -8.86 17.50
C ALA A 106 35.73 -7.91 17.16
N HIS A 107 35.85 -7.47 15.90
CA HIS A 107 36.84 -6.47 15.49
C HIS A 107 36.64 -5.12 16.21
N LEU A 108 35.39 -4.76 16.50
CA LEU A 108 35.04 -3.55 17.24
C LEU A 108 35.18 -3.71 18.77
N GLY A 109 35.57 -4.90 19.25
CA GLY A 109 35.76 -5.22 20.67
C GLY A 109 34.47 -5.54 21.42
N VAL A 110 33.41 -5.94 20.71
CA VAL A 110 32.11 -6.30 21.28
C VAL A 110 31.64 -7.66 20.73
N SER A 111 30.50 -8.15 21.18
CA SER A 111 29.91 -9.41 20.71
C SER A 111 28.39 -9.31 20.61
N THR A 112 27.73 -10.33 20.07
CA THR A 112 26.26 -10.42 20.04
C THR A 112 25.63 -10.41 21.44
N LYS A 113 26.40 -10.69 22.50
CA LYS A 113 25.93 -10.55 23.90
C LYS A 113 25.69 -9.10 24.30
N ASN A 114 26.31 -8.15 23.60
CA ASN A 114 26.16 -6.71 23.83
C ASN A 114 24.97 -6.11 23.05
N LEU A 115 24.27 -6.95 22.27
CA LEU A 115 23.14 -6.55 21.46
C LEU A 115 21.84 -6.87 22.20
N GLN A 116 20.94 -5.90 22.27
CA GLN A 116 19.59 -6.06 22.79
C GLN A 116 18.58 -5.58 21.74
N PHE A 117 17.52 -6.36 21.55
CA PHE A 117 16.39 -5.99 20.73
C PHE A 117 15.19 -5.65 21.61
N LYS A 118 14.50 -4.55 21.30
CA LYS A 118 13.23 -4.18 21.90
C LYS A 118 12.18 -4.14 20.81
N VAL A 119 11.07 -4.82 21.04
CA VAL A 119 9.97 -4.92 20.08
C VAL A 119 8.71 -4.45 20.78
N ALA A 120 8.01 -3.51 20.15
CA ALA A 120 6.72 -3.03 20.60
C ALA A 120 5.78 -2.97 19.41
N VAL A 121 4.74 -3.80 19.41
CA VAL A 121 3.68 -3.80 18.40
C VAL A 121 2.32 -3.70 19.08
N GLY A 122 1.37 -3.04 18.46
CA GLY A 122 0.04 -2.89 19.05
C GLY A 122 -1.02 -2.55 18.03
N ASN A 123 -2.26 -2.62 18.49
CA ASN A 123 -3.44 -2.19 17.76
C ASN A 123 -4.14 -1.11 18.58
N CYS A 124 -4.26 0.08 18.01
CA CYS A 124 -4.84 1.25 18.66
C CYS A 124 -6.10 1.76 17.93
N LYS A 125 -6.71 0.91 17.07
CA LYS A 125 -7.87 1.31 16.26
C LYS A 125 -9.08 1.66 17.12
N ALA A 126 -9.36 0.87 18.14
CA ALA A 126 -10.46 1.13 19.08
C ALA A 126 -10.15 2.32 20.02
N GLU A 127 -8.93 2.43 20.54
CA GLU A 127 -8.49 3.62 21.31
C GLU A 127 -8.66 4.92 20.52
N ARG A 128 -8.33 4.94 19.21
CA ARG A 128 -8.51 6.14 18.36
C ARG A 128 -9.96 6.65 18.34
N ARG A 129 -10.93 5.75 18.49
CA ARG A 129 -12.37 6.06 18.52
C ARG A 129 -12.85 6.41 19.92
N THR A 130 -12.49 5.59 20.91
CA THR A 130 -13.00 5.74 22.29
C THR A 130 -12.22 6.75 23.13
N ARG A 131 -11.01 7.13 22.69
CA ARG A 131 -10.02 7.92 23.43
C ARG A 131 -9.62 7.31 24.78
N SER A 132 -9.86 6.01 24.95
CA SER A 132 -9.47 5.27 26.15
C SER A 132 -8.28 4.36 25.83
N PRO A 133 -7.14 4.53 26.50
CA PRO A 133 -5.99 3.62 26.37
C PRO A 133 -6.35 2.16 26.69
N ALA A 134 -7.36 1.95 27.55
CA ALA A 134 -7.88 0.63 27.88
C ALA A 134 -8.51 -0.09 26.67
N CYS A 135 -8.80 0.61 25.58
CA CYS A 135 -9.27 0.03 24.31
C CYS A 135 -8.16 -0.24 23.29
N SER A 136 -6.89 0.04 23.61
CA SER A 136 -5.74 -0.42 22.81
C SER A 136 -5.21 -1.73 23.34
N PHE A 137 -4.33 -2.41 22.61
CA PHE A 137 -3.57 -3.54 23.14
C PHE A 137 -2.18 -3.61 22.52
N ILE A 138 -1.17 -3.81 23.37
CA ILE A 138 0.24 -3.68 23.00
C ILE A 138 1.04 -4.86 23.55
N ALA A 139 1.81 -5.51 22.68
CA ALA A 139 2.82 -6.49 23.05
C ALA A 139 4.19 -5.80 23.13
N ARG A 140 4.95 -6.08 24.21
CA ARG A 140 6.33 -5.60 24.38
C ARG A 140 7.25 -6.75 24.74
N LEU A 141 8.41 -6.82 24.07
CA LEU A 141 9.45 -7.81 24.35
C LEU A 141 10.83 -7.15 24.36
N GLU A 142 11.68 -7.64 25.26
CA GLU A 142 13.12 -7.43 25.20
C GLU A 142 13.82 -8.77 24.97
N VAL A 143 14.63 -8.86 23.92
CA VAL A 143 15.28 -10.10 23.49
C VAL A 143 16.78 -9.86 23.34
N ARG A 144 17.59 -10.72 23.95
CA ARG A 144 19.05 -10.65 23.83
C ARG A 144 19.48 -11.09 22.43
N GLY A 145 20.57 -10.53 21.89
CA GLY A 145 21.12 -10.92 20.59
C GLY A 145 21.58 -12.38 20.49
N THR A 146 21.63 -13.11 21.61
CA THR A 146 21.95 -14.54 21.69
C THR A 146 20.73 -15.43 21.94
N ASP A 147 19.52 -14.86 22.04
CA ASP A 147 18.29 -15.63 22.24
C ASP A 147 17.60 -15.84 20.89
N HIS A 148 17.84 -17.01 20.31
CA HIS A 148 17.35 -17.39 18.97
C HIS A 148 15.99 -18.07 18.99
N GLY A 149 15.36 -18.18 20.17
CA GLY A 149 14.04 -18.77 20.31
C GLY A 149 12.95 -17.86 19.72
N ARG A 150 11.95 -18.46 19.08
CA ARG A 150 10.75 -17.75 18.64
C ARG A 150 9.95 -17.29 19.86
N LYS A 151 9.64 -16.00 19.96
CA LYS A 151 8.90 -15.40 21.08
C LYS A 151 7.53 -14.90 20.62
N PRO A 152 6.42 -15.36 21.23
CA PRO A 152 5.10 -14.82 20.91
C PRO A 152 4.97 -13.38 21.41
N LEU A 153 4.33 -12.54 20.61
CA LEU A 153 4.02 -11.15 20.96
C LEU A 153 2.62 -11.10 21.56
N LEU A 154 2.55 -11.29 22.88
CA LEU A 154 1.29 -11.34 23.62
C LEU A 154 0.88 -9.92 24.05
N ALA A 155 -0.21 -9.43 23.47
CA ALA A 155 -0.70 -8.07 23.69
C ALA A 155 -1.76 -8.01 24.78
N VAL A 156 -1.68 -6.95 25.59
CA VAL A 156 -2.61 -6.63 26.67
C VAL A 156 -2.96 -5.15 26.62
N SER A 157 -4.14 -4.79 27.10
CA SER A 157 -4.53 -3.38 27.15
C SER A 157 -3.82 -2.66 28.29
N PRO A 158 -3.25 -1.46 28.08
CA PRO A 158 -2.85 -0.59 29.17
C PRO A 158 -4.10 -0.01 29.84
N TYR A 159 -4.14 0.05 31.18
CA TYR A 159 -5.29 0.58 31.91
C TYR A 159 -4.86 1.24 33.22
N THR A 160 -5.67 2.19 33.69
CA THR A 160 -5.53 2.81 35.01
C THR A 160 -6.51 2.23 36.02
N SER A 161 -6.33 2.58 37.30
CA SER A 161 -7.25 2.13 38.36
C SER A 161 -8.66 2.67 38.10
N GLY A 162 -9.63 1.77 37.96
CA GLY A 162 -11.03 2.10 37.67
C GLY A 162 -11.43 1.90 36.20
N GLU A 163 -10.50 1.58 35.31
CA GLU A 163 -10.79 1.18 33.93
C GLU A 163 -10.78 -0.34 33.78
N THR A 164 -11.68 -0.85 32.93
CA THR A 164 -11.67 -2.25 32.48
C THR A 164 -10.84 -2.35 31.21
N PRO A 165 -9.74 -3.14 31.18
CA PRO A 165 -8.96 -3.34 29.96
C PRO A 165 -9.77 -4.11 28.91
N LEU A 166 -9.68 -3.77 27.62
CA LEU A 166 -10.32 -4.54 26.55
C LEU A 166 -9.73 -5.95 26.46
N VAL A 167 -8.40 -6.05 26.52
CA VAL A 167 -7.63 -7.30 26.52
C VAL A 167 -7.00 -7.51 27.89
N ALA A 168 -7.50 -8.51 28.62
CA ALA A 168 -7.03 -8.86 29.96
C ALA A 168 -5.65 -9.55 29.93
N PRO A 169 -4.77 -9.35 30.94
CA PRO A 169 -3.46 -10.01 31.01
C PRO A 169 -3.49 -11.54 30.96
N GLU A 170 -4.56 -12.15 31.47
CA GLU A 170 -4.74 -13.60 31.54
C GLU A 170 -5.20 -14.21 30.20
N ARG A 171 -5.68 -13.37 29.29
CA ARG A 171 -6.20 -13.76 27.96
C ARG A 171 -5.67 -12.80 26.89
N PRO A 172 -4.34 -12.78 26.65
CA PRO A 172 -3.73 -11.86 25.71
C PRO A 172 -4.08 -12.22 24.25
N ILE A 173 -4.07 -11.21 23.37
CA ILE A 173 -4.14 -11.43 21.93
C ILE A 173 -2.73 -11.66 21.37
N PRO A 174 -2.48 -12.73 20.60
CA PRO A 174 -1.20 -12.92 19.93
C PRO A 174 -1.09 -12.02 18.69
N LEU A 175 -0.19 -11.05 18.71
CA LEU A 175 0.16 -10.16 17.59
C LEU A 175 1.28 -10.74 16.69
N GLY A 176 1.38 -12.07 16.62
CA GLY A 176 2.45 -12.77 15.92
C GLY A 176 3.65 -13.12 16.80
N SER A 177 4.86 -13.10 16.23
CA SER A 177 6.08 -13.50 16.93
C SER A 177 7.33 -12.80 16.43
N PHE A 178 8.31 -12.67 17.32
CA PHE A 178 9.63 -12.14 17.03
C PHE A 178 10.72 -13.19 17.25
N GLN A 179 11.78 -13.18 16.44
CA GLN A 179 12.91 -14.10 16.58
C GLN A 179 14.22 -13.45 16.10
N VAL A 180 15.30 -13.64 16.86
CA VAL A 180 16.66 -13.28 16.43
C VAL A 180 17.26 -14.48 15.69
N MET A 181 17.69 -14.30 14.45
CA MET A 181 18.29 -15.40 13.69
C MET A 181 19.67 -15.72 14.27
N LYS A 182 20.00 -17.02 14.31
CA LYS A 182 21.31 -17.50 14.73
C LYS A 182 22.29 -17.31 13.57
N PRO A 183 23.29 -16.41 13.70
CA PRO A 183 24.25 -16.19 12.62
C PRO A 183 25.13 -17.42 12.41
N ALA A 184 25.44 -17.73 11.15
CA ALA A 184 26.43 -18.75 10.83
C ALA A 184 27.81 -18.35 11.36
N ALA A 185 28.58 -19.34 11.82
CA ALA A 185 29.94 -19.14 12.29
C ALA A 185 30.95 -19.23 11.14
N GLY A 186 32.03 -18.45 11.22
CA GLY A 186 33.13 -18.48 10.25
C GLY A 186 33.08 -17.33 9.25
N SER A 187 33.80 -17.51 8.13
CA SER A 187 33.92 -16.54 7.05
C SER A 187 34.17 -17.26 5.73
N GLY A 188 33.80 -16.65 4.60
CA GLY A 188 34.09 -17.17 3.27
C GLY A 188 32.89 -17.82 2.57
N PRO A 189 33.14 -18.70 1.58
CA PRO A 189 32.09 -19.26 0.71
C PRO A 189 31.07 -20.13 1.44
N GLU A 190 31.45 -20.76 2.54
CA GLU A 190 30.56 -21.63 3.32
C GLU A 190 29.43 -20.84 4.01
N VAL A 191 29.69 -19.56 4.33
CA VAL A 191 28.77 -18.63 4.98
C VAL A 191 28.02 -17.78 3.95
N ASN A 192 28.60 -17.57 2.77
CA ASN A 192 27.97 -16.84 1.68
C ASN A 192 27.35 -17.80 0.66
N GLN A 193 26.05 -18.06 0.81
CA GLN A 193 25.32 -19.01 -0.03
C GLN A 193 24.23 -18.29 -0.81
N LEU A 194 24.13 -18.56 -2.11
CA LEU A 194 23.14 -17.93 -3.01
C LEU A 194 23.14 -16.39 -2.94
N GLY A 195 24.31 -15.77 -2.71
CA GLY A 195 24.44 -14.31 -2.58
C GLY A 195 24.00 -13.75 -1.24
N VAL A 196 23.73 -14.59 -0.23
CA VAL A 196 23.33 -14.18 1.12
C VAL A 196 24.45 -14.48 2.11
N ASP A 197 24.87 -13.47 2.88
CA ASP A 197 25.79 -13.65 4.02
C ASP A 197 25.03 -14.21 5.23
N LEU A 198 25.14 -15.50 5.50
CA LEU A 198 24.46 -16.16 6.61
C LEU A 198 25.01 -15.78 8.00
N SER A 199 26.15 -15.06 8.08
CA SER A 199 26.69 -14.53 9.35
C SER A 199 26.13 -13.17 9.73
N GLN A 200 25.40 -12.50 8.84
CA GLN A 200 24.78 -11.23 9.16
C GLN A 200 23.69 -11.39 10.24
N ILE A 201 23.69 -10.47 11.18
CA ILE A 201 22.73 -10.40 12.27
C ILE A 201 21.38 -9.95 11.71
N ARG A 202 20.38 -10.81 11.86
CA ARG A 202 19.03 -10.59 11.36
C ARG A 202 18.01 -10.87 12.45
N VAL A 203 16.87 -10.20 12.34
CA VAL A 203 15.68 -10.51 13.11
C VAL A 203 14.51 -10.74 12.19
N ARG A 204 13.56 -11.55 12.62
CA ARG A 204 12.34 -11.84 11.88
C ARG A 204 11.13 -11.41 12.68
N PHE A 205 10.20 -10.75 12.00
CA PHE A 205 8.85 -10.57 12.48
C PHE A 205 7.91 -11.48 11.67
N THR A 206 7.16 -12.33 12.36
CA THR A 206 6.09 -13.12 11.75
C THR A 206 4.76 -12.55 12.24
N PRO A 207 3.86 -12.12 11.35
CA PRO A 207 2.59 -11.51 11.75
C PRO A 207 1.66 -12.53 12.41
N ALA A 208 0.56 -12.03 12.96
CA ALA A 208 -0.54 -12.86 13.45
C ALA A 208 -1.29 -13.54 12.29
N ARG A 209 -2.33 -14.31 12.63
CA ARG A 209 -3.01 -15.20 11.67
C ARG A 209 -4.07 -14.46 10.84
N GLY A 210 -4.46 -13.24 11.22
CA GLY A 210 -5.58 -12.52 10.62
C GLY A 210 -6.90 -12.90 11.28
N GLU A 211 -6.89 -13.22 12.57
CA GLU A 211 -8.07 -13.60 13.34
C GLU A 211 -8.78 -12.39 13.95
N VAL A 212 -10.08 -12.58 14.21
CA VAL A 212 -10.94 -11.63 14.91
C VAL A 212 -11.20 -12.09 16.34
N TYR A 213 -11.34 -11.12 17.24
CA TYR A 213 -11.53 -11.29 18.69
C TYR A 213 -12.67 -10.39 19.15
N GLY A 214 -13.46 -10.87 20.10
CA GLY A 214 -14.63 -10.15 20.60
C GLY A 214 -14.98 -10.53 22.03
N PRO A 215 -15.97 -9.87 22.63
CA PRO A 215 -16.51 -10.28 23.92
C PRO A 215 -17.33 -11.59 23.79
N PRO A 216 -17.68 -12.27 24.91
CA PRO A 216 -18.47 -13.50 24.92
C PRO A 216 -19.77 -13.45 24.10
N GLU A 217 -20.41 -12.29 24.03
CA GLU A 217 -21.66 -12.05 23.32
C GLU A 217 -21.51 -11.74 21.82
N ALA A 218 -20.28 -11.52 21.31
CA ALA A 218 -20.01 -11.28 19.89
C ALA A 218 -20.08 -12.58 19.06
N ILE A 219 -21.22 -13.26 19.12
CA ILE A 219 -21.45 -14.58 18.56
C ILE A 219 -21.74 -14.48 17.06
N ALA A 220 -22.76 -13.69 16.71
CA ALA A 220 -23.26 -13.62 15.35
C ALA A 220 -23.90 -12.27 15.03
N GLY A 221 -23.84 -11.87 13.76
CA GLY A 221 -24.32 -10.58 13.28
C GLY A 221 -24.91 -10.70 11.88
N PRO A 222 -25.82 -9.79 11.50
CA PRO A 222 -26.31 -9.74 10.14
C PRO A 222 -25.17 -9.33 9.19
N SER A 223 -25.18 -9.87 7.98
CA SER A 223 -24.43 -9.25 6.89
C SER A 223 -24.84 -7.79 6.72
N SER A 224 -23.86 -6.89 6.54
CA SER A 224 -24.15 -5.50 6.17
C SER A 224 -25.09 -5.48 4.96
N PRO A 225 -26.09 -4.59 4.95
CA PRO A 225 -26.91 -4.41 3.75
C PRO A 225 -25.98 -4.07 2.59
N VAL A 226 -26.13 -4.78 1.48
CA VAL A 226 -25.30 -4.51 0.30
C VAL A 226 -25.67 -3.15 -0.25
N GLN A 227 -24.67 -2.30 -0.44
CA GLN A 227 -24.90 -0.98 -1.04
C GLN A 227 -25.46 -1.17 -2.46
N PRO A 228 -26.37 -0.30 -2.94
CA PRO A 228 -26.89 -0.41 -4.29
C PRO A 228 -25.74 -0.53 -5.32
N GLY A 229 -25.81 -1.54 -6.19
CA GLY A 229 -24.83 -1.79 -7.26
C GLY A 229 -23.65 -2.70 -6.90
N GLU A 230 -23.51 -3.11 -5.64
CA GLU A 230 -22.52 -4.12 -5.26
C GLU A 230 -23.02 -5.53 -5.59
N ILE A 231 -22.13 -6.35 -6.17
CA ILE A 231 -22.41 -7.76 -6.43
C ILE A 231 -22.33 -8.50 -5.11
N VAL A 232 -23.47 -8.92 -4.60
CA VAL A 232 -23.53 -9.86 -3.48
C VAL A 232 -22.88 -11.18 -3.93
N PRO A 233 -21.77 -11.64 -3.31
CA PRO A 233 -21.27 -12.98 -3.57
C PRO A 233 -22.39 -13.98 -3.27
N ALA A 234 -22.57 -15.02 -4.07
CA ALA A 234 -23.64 -16.01 -3.83
C ALA A 234 -23.59 -16.64 -2.40
N ALA A 235 -22.44 -16.57 -1.73
CA ALA A 235 -22.22 -17.00 -0.35
C ALA A 235 -22.72 -16.00 0.72
N ALA A 236 -22.84 -14.71 0.40
CA ALA A 236 -23.41 -13.67 1.24
C ALA A 236 -24.90 -13.56 0.91
N LEU A 237 -25.80 -13.92 1.83
CA LEU A 237 -27.23 -13.69 1.63
C LEU A 237 -27.60 -12.44 2.44
N PRO A 238 -28.12 -11.36 1.83
CA PRO A 238 -28.48 -10.15 2.56
C PRO A 238 -29.43 -10.48 3.71
N GLY A 239 -29.11 -10.01 4.91
CA GLY A 239 -29.89 -10.30 6.12
C GLY A 239 -29.65 -11.69 6.74
N LYS A 240 -28.80 -12.54 6.14
CA LYS A 240 -28.34 -13.76 6.80
C LYS A 240 -27.42 -13.39 7.97
N ILE A 241 -27.60 -14.15 9.05
CA ILE A 241 -26.78 -14.07 10.25
C ILE A 241 -25.55 -14.97 10.06
N TYR A 242 -24.36 -14.41 10.28
CA TYR A 242 -23.07 -15.09 10.22
C TYR A 242 -22.40 -15.07 11.58
N GLU A 243 -21.57 -16.07 11.86
CA GLU A 243 -20.67 -16.01 13.02
C GLU A 243 -19.72 -14.81 12.85
N ILE A 244 -19.62 -13.97 13.88
CA ILE A 244 -18.71 -12.82 13.88
C ILE A 244 -17.35 -13.26 14.41
N VAL A 245 -17.34 -13.84 15.62
CA VAL A 245 -16.11 -14.27 16.31
C VAL A 245 -16.19 -15.74 16.65
N PRO A 246 -15.17 -16.56 16.31
CA PRO A 246 -15.14 -17.96 16.71
C PRO A 246 -15.05 -18.09 18.22
N GLU A 247 -15.68 -19.12 18.80
CA GLU A 247 -15.79 -19.31 20.26
C GLU A 247 -14.46 -19.15 21.01
N ARG A 248 -13.37 -19.71 20.47
CA ARG A 248 -12.01 -19.62 21.05
C ARG A 248 -11.47 -18.19 21.21
N ASN A 249 -11.99 -17.23 20.44
CA ASN A 249 -11.53 -15.83 20.41
C ASN A 249 -12.52 -14.87 21.09
N ARG A 250 -13.59 -15.39 21.70
CA ARG A 250 -14.56 -14.59 22.47
C ARG A 250 -14.03 -14.29 23.89
N ILE A 251 -12.89 -13.61 23.96
CA ILE A 251 -12.08 -13.44 25.18
C ILE A 251 -12.03 -12.00 25.70
N LEU A 252 -12.57 -11.03 24.96
CA LEU A 252 -12.49 -9.61 25.32
C LEU A 252 -13.44 -9.26 26.45
N ASN A 253 -13.13 -8.18 27.15
CA ASN A 253 -14.04 -7.62 28.14
C ASN A 253 -15.13 -6.79 27.45
N SER A 254 -16.38 -7.09 27.78
CA SER A 254 -17.56 -6.41 27.25
C SER A 254 -17.82 -5.04 27.90
N GLU A 255 -17.25 -4.80 29.08
CA GLU A 255 -17.46 -3.58 29.86
C GLU A 255 -16.43 -2.49 29.52
N THR A 256 -16.13 -2.31 28.23
CA THR A 256 -15.25 -1.24 27.77
C THR A 256 -16.01 -0.21 26.96
N PRO A 257 -15.50 1.04 26.87
CA PRO A 257 -16.06 2.04 25.97
C PRO A 257 -16.16 1.58 24.52
N TRP A 258 -15.38 0.57 24.11
CA TRP A 258 -15.42 0.03 22.75
C TRP A 258 -16.70 -0.74 22.45
N SER A 259 -17.18 -1.55 23.39
CA SER A 259 -18.39 -2.37 23.21
C SER A 259 -19.69 -1.54 23.22
N THR A 260 -19.62 -0.31 23.70
CA THR A 260 -20.75 0.65 23.71
C THR A 260 -20.51 1.84 22.81
N TYR A 261 -19.44 1.85 22.01
CA TYR A 261 -19.12 2.96 21.13
C TYR A 261 -20.20 3.10 20.06
N ILE A 262 -20.73 4.31 19.91
CA ILE A 262 -21.72 4.70 18.89
C ILE A 262 -21.15 5.92 18.16
N MET A 263 -20.91 5.81 16.86
CA MET A 263 -20.23 6.86 16.07
C MET A 263 -20.94 8.21 16.13
N ASP A 264 -22.27 8.22 15.94
CA ASP A 264 -23.09 9.44 15.88
C ASP A 264 -23.49 9.99 17.26
N GLU A 265 -22.95 9.45 18.34
CA GLU A 265 -23.25 9.94 19.68
C GLU A 265 -22.63 11.33 19.92
N LYS A 266 -23.38 12.20 20.60
CA LYS A 266 -22.95 13.57 20.90
C LYS A 266 -21.61 13.59 21.63
N GLY A 267 -20.63 14.28 21.06
CA GLY A 267 -19.31 14.48 21.65
C GLY A 267 -18.26 13.47 21.18
N GLN A 268 -18.66 12.50 20.36
CA GLN A 268 -17.72 11.68 19.61
C GLN A 268 -17.08 12.52 18.50
N THR A 269 -15.78 12.32 18.30
CA THR A 269 -15.11 12.80 17.09
C THR A 269 -14.91 11.62 16.18
N ASP A 270 -15.33 11.79 14.94
CA ASP A 270 -15.27 10.76 13.93
C ASP A 270 -13.87 10.66 13.30
N PRO A 271 -13.11 9.57 13.54
CA PRO A 271 -11.88 9.33 12.82
C PRO A 271 -12.18 8.77 11.43
N GLN A 272 -11.79 9.50 10.38
CA GLN A 272 -11.90 9.00 9.00
C GLN A 272 -10.88 7.88 8.71
N PRO A 273 -11.28 6.81 7.97
CA PRO A 273 -12.65 6.49 7.56
C PRO A 273 -13.52 6.01 8.74
N CYS A 274 -14.75 6.53 8.80
CA CYS A 274 -15.64 6.42 9.97
C CYS A 274 -16.15 5.00 10.21
N ASP A 275 -16.44 4.28 9.14
CA ASP A 275 -17.10 2.97 9.04
C ASP A 275 -16.18 1.75 9.28
N SER A 276 -14.92 1.97 9.66
CA SER A 276 -13.90 0.92 9.72
C SER A 276 -13.99 0.00 10.97
N TYR A 277 -15.19 -0.41 11.40
CA TYR A 277 -15.42 -1.33 12.52
C TYR A 277 -16.72 -2.15 12.38
N ASP A 278 -16.74 -3.32 13.01
CA ASP A 278 -17.91 -4.19 13.00
C ASP A 278 -19.08 -3.57 13.78
N GLY A 279 -20.22 -3.43 13.08
CA GLY A 279 -21.43 -2.79 13.59
C GLY A 279 -21.68 -1.37 13.07
N ALA A 280 -20.75 -0.77 12.33
CA ALA A 280 -20.91 0.57 11.74
C ALA A 280 -22.14 0.69 10.82
N ASP A 281 -22.45 -0.35 10.04
CA ASP A 281 -23.58 -0.34 9.10
C ASP A 281 -24.87 -0.99 9.64
N VAL A 282 -24.95 -1.22 10.96
CA VAL A 282 -26.06 -1.97 11.56
C VAL A 282 -26.69 -1.18 12.71
N GLY A 283 -28.02 -1.04 12.67
CA GLY A 283 -28.79 -0.42 13.74
C GLY A 283 -28.39 1.04 13.95
N ASN A 284 -27.96 1.37 15.17
CA ASN A 284 -27.50 2.69 15.59
C ASN A 284 -25.98 2.87 15.43
N TRP A 285 -25.34 2.09 14.56
CA TRP A 285 -23.90 2.18 14.27
C TRP A 285 -23.06 1.84 15.51
N GLN A 286 -23.58 0.98 16.37
CA GLN A 286 -22.91 0.58 17.59
C GLN A 286 -21.85 -0.47 17.28
N SER A 287 -20.64 -0.25 17.80
CA SER A 287 -19.56 -1.24 17.77
C SER A 287 -19.98 -2.54 18.44
N TRP A 288 -19.65 -3.67 17.82
CA TRP A 288 -19.85 -5.00 18.39
C TRP A 288 -18.75 -5.40 19.39
N GLY A 289 -17.85 -4.48 19.74
CA GLY A 289 -16.72 -4.74 20.64
C GLY A 289 -15.63 -5.62 20.04
N VAL A 290 -15.63 -5.81 18.71
CA VAL A 290 -14.72 -6.69 17.98
C VAL A 290 -13.46 -5.94 17.55
N VAL A 291 -12.33 -6.65 17.55
CA VAL A 291 -11.03 -6.20 17.02
C VAL A 291 -10.36 -7.34 16.26
N ASP A 292 -9.37 -7.04 15.42
CA ASP A 292 -8.53 -8.03 14.76
C ASP A 292 -7.12 -8.10 15.37
N ASP A 293 -6.34 -9.11 14.99
CA ASP A 293 -4.93 -9.27 15.40
C ASP A 293 -3.93 -8.49 14.51
N THR A 294 -4.40 -7.53 13.71
CA THR A 294 -3.50 -6.63 12.97
C THR A 294 -2.82 -5.67 13.94
N CYS A 295 -1.58 -5.30 13.65
CA CYS A 295 -0.79 -4.38 14.46
C CYS A 295 0.23 -3.61 13.62
N ASP A 296 0.73 -2.51 14.19
CA ASP A 296 1.92 -1.83 13.74
C ASP A 296 2.87 -1.59 14.93
N GLY A 297 4.15 -1.33 14.64
CA GLY A 297 5.10 -1.14 15.71
C GLY A 297 6.54 -0.88 15.30
N THR A 298 7.42 -1.08 16.27
CA THR A 298 8.85 -0.77 16.19
C THR A 298 9.70 -1.96 16.58
N ILE A 299 10.82 -2.10 15.89
CA ILE A 299 11.93 -3.00 16.25
C ILE A 299 13.13 -2.09 16.49
N THR A 300 13.65 -2.12 17.71
CA THR A 300 14.82 -1.33 18.12
C THR A 300 15.98 -2.29 18.42
N ALA A 301 17.15 -2.05 17.84
CA ALA A 301 18.39 -2.69 18.25
C ALA A 301 19.26 -1.70 19.02
N GLU A 302 19.87 -2.16 20.10
CA GLU A 302 20.77 -1.38 20.94
C GLU A 302 22.10 -2.10 21.11
N LEU A 303 23.20 -1.40 20.82
CA LEU A 303 24.55 -1.93 20.90
C LEU A 303 25.47 -0.90 21.56
N VAL A 304 26.24 -1.33 22.56
CA VAL A 304 27.22 -0.47 23.23
C VAL A 304 28.62 -0.81 22.76
N ILE A 305 29.30 0.12 22.10
CA ILE A 305 30.67 -0.02 21.59
C ILE A 305 31.54 1.05 22.23
N ARG A 306 32.59 0.63 22.97
CA ARG A 306 33.55 1.53 23.64
C ARG A 306 32.87 2.63 24.48
N GLY A 307 31.79 2.28 25.18
CA GLY A 307 31.01 3.21 26.02
C GLY A 307 30.00 4.10 25.28
N VAL A 308 29.92 4.01 23.95
CA VAL A 308 28.92 4.72 23.15
C VAL A 308 27.78 3.77 22.81
N ARG A 309 26.53 4.19 23.08
CA ARG A 309 25.32 3.44 22.72
C ARG A 309 24.85 3.84 21.32
N PHE A 310 24.76 2.87 20.44
CA PHE A 310 24.17 2.97 19.11
C PHE A 310 22.77 2.37 19.13
N VAL A 311 21.84 3.00 18.41
CA VAL A 311 20.44 2.59 18.35
C VAL A 311 20.00 2.57 16.89
N ALA A 312 19.48 1.43 16.44
CA ALA A 312 18.83 1.27 15.14
C ALA A 312 17.33 1.07 15.35
N ASN A 313 16.52 1.66 14.48
CA ASN A 313 15.07 1.51 14.51
C ASN A 313 14.55 1.02 13.16
N ALA A 314 13.60 0.10 13.20
CA ALA A 314 12.78 -0.28 12.05
C ALA A 314 11.30 -0.23 12.41
N ARG A 315 10.46 -0.07 11.39
CA ARG A 315 9.00 -0.13 11.50
C ARG A 315 8.49 -1.41 10.87
N VAL A 316 7.52 -2.04 11.52
CA VAL A 316 6.79 -3.17 10.95
C VAL A 316 5.30 -2.88 11.02
N LEU A 317 4.59 -3.22 9.96
CA LEU A 317 3.14 -3.10 9.89
C LEU A 317 2.58 -4.44 9.44
N SER A 318 1.49 -4.90 10.03
CA SER A 318 0.73 -6.01 9.48
C SER A 318 -0.26 -5.49 8.43
N GLY A 319 -0.30 -6.09 7.26
CA GLY A 319 -1.29 -5.83 6.22
C GLY A 319 -2.09 -7.07 5.87
N VAL A 320 -3.20 -6.86 5.16
CA VAL A 320 -3.97 -7.93 4.51
C VAL A 320 -3.11 -8.65 3.46
N PRO A 321 -3.35 -9.94 3.16
CA PRO A 321 -2.69 -10.66 2.07
C PRO A 321 -2.71 -9.88 0.76
N ASP A 322 -1.63 -10.01 -0.01
CA ASP A 322 -1.58 -9.48 -1.38
C ASP A 322 -2.08 -10.56 -2.35
N PHE A 323 -3.27 -10.35 -2.91
CA PHE A 323 -3.93 -11.33 -3.78
C PHE A 323 -3.54 -11.19 -5.26
N ALA A 324 -2.82 -10.12 -5.63
CA ALA A 324 -2.37 -9.88 -6.99
C ALA A 324 -0.96 -9.26 -7.00
N PRO A 325 0.04 -9.96 -6.44
CA PRO A 325 1.39 -9.40 -6.28
C PRO A 325 2.13 -9.16 -7.60
N ASP A 326 1.61 -9.66 -8.73
CA ASP A 326 2.04 -9.36 -10.10
C ASP A 326 1.43 -8.06 -10.66
N ARG A 327 0.55 -7.39 -9.91
CA ARG A 327 -0.12 -6.15 -10.30
C ARG A 327 0.31 -5.02 -9.39
N ARG A 328 1.16 -4.13 -9.89
CA ARG A 328 1.78 -3.08 -9.09
C ARG A 328 0.83 -1.88 -8.97
N PRO A 329 0.63 -1.35 -7.75
CA PRO A 329 -0.13 -0.12 -7.56
C PRO A 329 0.56 1.06 -8.25
N PHE A 330 -0.16 1.81 -9.09
CA PHE A 330 0.38 3.03 -9.71
C PHE A 330 0.62 4.16 -8.70
N VAL A 331 -0.17 4.22 -7.62
CA VAL A 331 0.16 4.97 -6.41
C VAL A 331 0.65 4.00 -5.36
N SER A 332 1.91 4.14 -4.93
CA SER A 332 2.54 3.25 -3.96
C SER A 332 3.06 4.03 -2.76
N LEU A 333 3.23 3.36 -1.62
CA LEU A 333 3.85 3.96 -0.43
C LEU A 333 5.24 4.52 -0.73
N ALA A 334 6.01 3.87 -1.61
CA ALA A 334 7.31 4.38 -2.04
C ALA A 334 7.17 5.69 -2.83
N GLY A 335 6.20 5.77 -3.72
CA GLY A 335 5.84 7.00 -4.45
C GLY A 335 5.43 8.13 -3.51
N ASP A 336 4.58 7.85 -2.51
CA ASP A 336 4.16 8.82 -1.51
C ASP A 336 5.32 9.34 -0.65
N LEU A 337 6.24 8.46 -0.24
CA LEU A 337 7.44 8.86 0.49
C LEU A 337 8.37 9.71 -0.38
N ALA A 338 8.54 9.35 -1.66
CA ALA A 338 9.28 10.13 -2.62
C ALA A 338 8.66 11.53 -2.82
N ASP A 339 7.33 11.62 -2.91
CA ASP A 339 6.58 12.88 -3.05
C ASP A 339 6.84 13.86 -1.90
N ARG A 340 7.03 13.32 -0.70
CA ARG A 340 7.31 14.10 0.51
C ARG A 340 8.77 14.51 0.65
N GLN A 341 9.71 13.63 0.27
CA GLN A 341 11.12 13.80 0.62
C GLN A 341 12.03 14.21 -0.53
N LEU A 342 11.72 13.80 -1.77
CA LEU A 342 12.60 14.01 -2.92
C LEU A 342 12.21 15.29 -3.71
N PRO A 343 13.17 15.96 -4.36
CA PRO A 343 12.90 17.10 -5.23
C PRO A 343 12.25 16.65 -6.56
N PRO A 344 11.38 17.46 -7.19
CA PRO A 344 10.72 17.11 -8.45
C PRO A 344 11.67 16.50 -9.48
N LEU A 345 11.18 15.56 -10.29
CA LEU A 345 12.00 14.96 -11.34
C LEU A 345 12.51 16.03 -12.31
N GLU A 346 13.80 15.96 -12.65
CA GLU A 346 14.38 16.82 -13.67
C GLU A 346 13.92 16.32 -15.04
N VAL A 347 13.10 17.11 -15.73
CA VAL A 347 12.63 16.81 -17.09
C VAL A 347 13.32 17.77 -18.06
N SER A 348 14.16 17.21 -18.92
CA SER A 348 14.98 17.91 -19.91
C SER A 348 15.40 16.94 -21.03
N GLU A 349 16.01 17.44 -22.10
CA GLU A 349 16.63 16.61 -23.14
C GLU A 349 17.66 15.63 -22.56
N LYS A 350 18.44 16.05 -21.55
CA LYS A 350 19.46 15.22 -20.91
C LYS A 350 18.87 14.04 -20.13
N THR A 351 17.73 14.24 -19.48
CA THR A 351 17.03 13.25 -18.65
C THR A 351 15.86 12.60 -19.37
N ARG A 352 15.72 12.85 -20.68
CA ARG A 352 14.60 12.42 -21.52
C ARG A 352 14.37 10.92 -21.49
N ARG A 353 15.44 10.13 -21.56
CA ARG A 353 15.35 8.66 -21.54
C ARG A 353 14.82 8.15 -20.20
N ASP A 354 15.41 8.60 -19.10
CA ASP A 354 15.02 8.17 -17.76
C ASP A 354 13.57 8.60 -17.45
N THR A 355 13.21 9.83 -17.84
CA THR A 355 11.82 10.33 -17.72
C THR A 355 10.85 9.47 -18.52
N SER A 356 11.21 9.10 -19.75
CA SER A 356 10.38 8.22 -20.58
C SER A 356 10.14 6.85 -19.92
N THR A 357 11.19 6.24 -19.37
CA THR A 357 11.09 4.96 -18.66
C THR A 357 10.20 5.06 -17.41
N GLU A 358 10.35 6.12 -16.61
CA GLU A 358 9.51 6.36 -15.42
C GLU A 358 8.03 6.55 -15.79
N ILE A 359 7.74 7.31 -16.86
CA ILE A 359 6.37 7.53 -17.34
C ILE A 359 5.77 6.24 -17.95
N ALA A 360 6.55 5.45 -18.69
CA ALA A 360 6.11 4.16 -19.20
C ALA A 360 5.80 3.15 -18.09
N ASP A 361 6.61 3.15 -17.03
CA ASP A 361 6.36 2.35 -15.82
C ASP A 361 5.06 2.78 -15.12
N LEU A 362 4.81 4.09 -14.99
CA LEU A 362 3.56 4.60 -14.44
C LEU A 362 2.34 4.10 -15.24
N PHE A 363 2.35 4.20 -16.56
CA PHE A 363 1.24 3.74 -17.41
C PHE A 363 1.06 2.22 -17.36
N SER A 364 2.16 1.46 -17.25
CA SER A 364 2.12 0.02 -17.02
C SER A 364 1.41 -0.33 -15.71
N ARG A 365 1.74 0.36 -14.61
CA ARG A 365 1.06 0.18 -13.32
C ARG A 365 -0.41 0.60 -13.36
N VAL A 366 -0.75 1.64 -14.13
CA VAL A 366 -2.15 2.05 -14.34
C VAL A 366 -2.91 0.94 -15.07
N PHE A 367 -2.35 0.36 -16.12
CA PHE A 367 -2.95 -0.77 -16.83
C PHE A 367 -3.13 -1.98 -15.90
N GLU A 368 -2.09 -2.37 -15.16
CA GLU A 368 -2.13 -3.46 -14.19
C GLU A 368 -3.25 -3.25 -13.16
N THR A 369 -3.37 -2.04 -12.61
CA THR A 369 -4.40 -1.72 -11.61
C THR A 369 -5.81 -1.69 -12.23
N ALA A 370 -5.97 -1.08 -13.41
CA ALA A 370 -7.25 -1.02 -14.11
C ALA A 370 -7.78 -2.43 -14.45
N THR A 371 -6.89 -3.38 -14.76
CA THR A 371 -7.30 -4.76 -15.07
C THR A 371 -7.93 -5.50 -13.89
N LEU A 372 -7.67 -5.06 -12.66
CA LEU A 372 -8.24 -5.62 -11.42
C LEU A 372 -9.60 -5.04 -11.05
N MET A 373 -10.07 -4.01 -11.75
CA MET A 373 -11.26 -3.25 -11.35
C MET A 373 -12.41 -3.47 -12.34
N ASN A 374 -13.64 -3.58 -11.81
CA ASN A 374 -14.86 -3.45 -12.59
C ASN A 374 -15.24 -1.96 -12.62
N LEU A 375 -14.84 -1.26 -13.68
CA LEU A 375 -15.04 0.19 -13.82
C LEU A 375 -16.52 0.56 -13.94
N ASP A 376 -17.34 -0.31 -14.51
CA ASP A 376 -18.79 -0.06 -14.62
C ASP A 376 -19.45 -0.03 -13.24
N ALA A 377 -19.07 -0.97 -12.36
CA ALA A 377 -19.53 -0.99 -10.98
C ALA A 377 -18.99 0.20 -10.17
N GLN A 378 -17.71 0.56 -10.36
CA GLN A 378 -17.12 1.73 -9.70
C GLN A 378 -17.76 3.03 -10.14
N ARG A 379 -18.08 3.19 -11.44
CA ARG A 379 -18.84 4.33 -11.96
C ARG A 379 -20.18 4.45 -11.25
N TYR A 380 -20.92 3.34 -11.16
CA TYR A 380 -22.23 3.35 -10.50
C TYR A 380 -22.12 3.77 -9.03
N LYS A 381 -21.16 3.21 -8.28
CA LYS A 381 -20.88 3.62 -6.89
C LYS A 381 -20.53 5.10 -6.80
N ALA A 382 -19.65 5.59 -7.66
CA ALA A 382 -19.24 6.99 -7.68
C ALA A 382 -20.37 7.97 -8.02
N VAL A 383 -21.33 7.60 -8.90
CA VAL A 383 -22.54 8.42 -9.14
C VAL A 383 -23.29 8.58 -7.82
N LEU A 384 -23.53 7.48 -7.11
CA LEU A 384 -24.26 7.49 -5.84
C LEU A 384 -23.54 8.32 -4.78
N ILE A 385 -22.22 8.15 -4.62
CA ILE A 385 -21.41 8.92 -3.67
C ILE A 385 -21.48 10.44 -3.97
N ASN A 386 -21.46 10.81 -5.25
CA ASN A 386 -21.56 12.21 -5.65
C ASN A 386 -22.95 12.81 -5.38
N THR A 387 -23.97 11.97 -5.15
CA THR A 387 -25.35 12.40 -4.92
C THR A 387 -25.53 12.85 -3.46
N ASN A 388 -24.79 13.89 -3.05
CA ASN A 388 -24.96 14.57 -1.76
C ASN A 388 -25.96 15.73 -1.88
N ASP A 389 -26.52 16.16 -0.74
CA ASP A 389 -27.48 17.27 -0.62
C ASP A 389 -26.77 18.64 -0.59
N PRO A 390 -27.25 19.67 -1.31
CA PRO A 390 -27.33 19.74 -2.78
C PRO A 390 -25.93 19.70 -3.45
N PRO A 391 -25.77 19.01 -4.59
CA PRO A 391 -24.47 18.88 -5.24
C PRO A 391 -23.98 20.24 -5.76
N PRO A 392 -22.65 20.47 -5.78
CA PRO A 392 -22.11 21.68 -6.39
C PRO A 392 -22.49 21.73 -7.88
N PRO A 393 -22.56 22.92 -8.51
CA PRO A 393 -22.88 23.00 -9.92
C PRO A 393 -21.78 22.35 -10.78
N ASN A 394 -22.18 21.89 -11.98
CA ASN A 394 -21.23 21.61 -13.04
C ASN A 394 -20.63 22.93 -13.54
N TYR A 395 -19.30 23.02 -13.56
CA TYR A 395 -18.59 24.20 -14.06
C TYR A 395 -18.22 24.00 -15.54
N PRO A 396 -18.34 25.03 -16.39
CA PRO A 396 -17.88 24.96 -17.77
C PRO A 396 -16.41 24.54 -17.86
N GLY A 397 -16.10 23.61 -18.76
CA GLY A 397 -14.74 23.11 -18.96
C GLY A 397 -14.24 22.14 -17.90
N LEU A 398 -15.13 21.58 -17.08
CA LEU A 398 -14.87 20.42 -16.21
C LEU A 398 -15.84 19.28 -16.57
N PRO A 399 -15.48 18.01 -16.28
CA PRO A 399 -16.39 16.89 -16.55
C PRO A 399 -17.64 16.96 -15.68
N GLN A 400 -18.70 16.30 -16.12
CA GLN A 400 -19.93 16.22 -15.33
C GLN A 400 -19.70 15.44 -14.03
N ILE A 401 -20.42 15.85 -12.99
CA ILE A 401 -20.63 15.06 -11.78
C ILE A 401 -22.08 14.54 -11.78
N GLY A 402 -22.28 13.30 -11.35
CA GLY A 402 -23.60 12.65 -11.28
C GLY A 402 -23.93 11.78 -12.49
N ASP A 403 -25.22 11.60 -12.80
CA ASP A 403 -25.71 10.61 -13.78
C ASP A 403 -25.14 10.76 -15.19
N GLY A 404 -24.84 12.00 -15.59
CA GLY A 404 -24.27 12.32 -16.90
C GLY A 404 -22.78 12.02 -17.04
N MET A 405 -22.08 11.63 -15.96
CA MET A 405 -20.65 11.35 -16.02
C MET A 405 -20.34 10.09 -16.83
N MET A 406 -19.32 10.10 -17.69
CA MET A 406 -19.07 9.01 -18.65
C MET A 406 -20.34 8.57 -19.38
N THR A 407 -21.16 9.51 -19.84
CA THR A 407 -22.21 9.28 -20.83
C THR A 407 -21.97 10.24 -21.99
N LYS A 408 -22.62 10.04 -23.13
CA LYS A 408 -22.55 10.93 -24.30
C LYS A 408 -22.77 12.42 -24.00
N ASP A 409 -23.35 12.76 -22.84
CA ASP A 409 -23.61 14.14 -22.44
C ASP A 409 -22.36 14.80 -21.82
N ASP A 410 -21.36 14.03 -21.38
CA ASP A 410 -20.10 14.50 -20.76
C ASP A 410 -19.06 14.96 -21.80
N VAL A 411 -19.50 15.73 -22.79
CA VAL A 411 -18.62 16.29 -23.83
C VAL A 411 -17.76 17.42 -23.20
N PRO A 412 -16.47 17.55 -23.54
CA PRO A 412 -15.69 16.78 -24.52
C PRO A 412 -14.85 15.66 -23.89
N TYR A 413 -15.28 15.12 -22.76
CA TYR A 413 -14.56 14.09 -22.04
C TYR A 413 -14.99 12.67 -22.49
N VAL A 414 -16.24 12.51 -22.93
CA VAL A 414 -16.82 11.24 -23.39
C VAL A 414 -16.70 10.98 -24.90
N ASP A 415 -16.95 9.73 -25.28
CA ASP A 415 -17.18 9.23 -26.64
C ASP A 415 -15.95 9.27 -27.55
N LEU A 416 -14.81 8.85 -27.00
CA LEU A 416 -13.58 8.62 -27.74
C LEU A 416 -13.35 7.14 -28.04
N ILE A 417 -14.28 6.23 -27.76
CA ILE A 417 -14.08 4.78 -27.98
C ILE A 417 -13.63 4.46 -29.43
N PRO A 418 -14.26 5.01 -30.49
CA PRO A 418 -13.79 4.82 -31.87
C PRO A 418 -12.41 5.45 -32.13
N VAL A 419 -12.10 6.51 -31.38
CA VAL A 419 -10.90 7.34 -31.51
C VAL A 419 -9.70 6.73 -30.78
N GLU A 420 -9.91 6.12 -29.61
CA GLU A 420 -8.90 5.43 -28.78
C GLU A 420 -8.61 4.03 -29.29
N LEU A 421 -9.62 3.34 -29.84
CA LEU A 421 -9.45 2.00 -30.43
C LEU A 421 -9.00 2.04 -31.90
N GLY A 422 -8.62 3.23 -32.40
CA GLY A 422 -8.07 3.42 -33.75
C GLY A 422 -8.99 2.93 -34.87
N SER A 423 -10.29 2.76 -34.60
CA SER A 423 -11.21 2.17 -35.54
C SER A 423 -12.65 2.66 -35.31
N ASN A 424 -13.31 3.02 -36.40
CA ASN A 424 -14.77 2.89 -36.49
C ASN A 424 -15.21 1.41 -36.42
N LYS A 425 -14.27 0.46 -36.30
CA LYS A 425 -14.46 -1.00 -36.41
C LYS A 425 -14.35 -1.73 -35.07
N VAL A 426 -15.05 -1.23 -34.05
CA VAL A 426 -15.74 -2.14 -33.11
C VAL A 426 -17.10 -2.58 -33.72
N GLU A 427 -17.26 -2.38 -35.02
CA GLU A 427 -18.29 -2.98 -35.89
C GLU A 427 -18.00 -4.48 -36.07
N GLN A 428 -18.46 -5.32 -35.14
CA GLN A 428 -18.92 -6.64 -35.57
C GLN A 428 -20.33 -6.48 -36.12
N GLU A 429 -20.45 -6.14 -37.42
CA GLU A 429 -21.65 -6.51 -38.18
C GLU A 429 -21.67 -8.04 -38.26
N SER A 430 -22.28 -8.65 -37.25
CA SER A 430 -22.71 -10.05 -37.29
C SER A 430 -24.21 -10.02 -37.57
N ASP A 431 -24.63 -10.48 -38.75
CA ASP A 431 -26.03 -10.65 -39.11
C ASP A 431 -26.79 -11.37 -37.98
N GLY A 432 -27.59 -10.63 -37.21
CA GLY A 432 -28.50 -11.18 -36.20
C GLY A 432 -28.16 -10.94 -34.72
N VAL A 433 -27.09 -10.21 -34.36
CA VAL A 433 -26.82 -9.84 -32.95
C VAL A 433 -27.07 -8.34 -32.73
N PRO A 434 -27.97 -7.92 -31.82
CA PRO A 434 -28.20 -6.51 -31.54
C PRO A 434 -26.94 -5.82 -31.00
N PHE A 435 -26.69 -4.61 -31.49
CA PHE A 435 -25.61 -3.71 -31.05
C PHE A 435 -25.58 -3.56 -29.52
N ARG A 436 -24.44 -3.86 -28.90
CA ARG A 436 -24.17 -3.52 -27.50
C ARG A 436 -22.77 -2.90 -27.39
N PRO A 437 -22.65 -1.65 -26.87
CA PRO A 437 -21.34 -1.07 -26.60
C PRO A 437 -20.58 -1.95 -25.59
N LEU A 438 -19.25 -2.00 -25.73
CA LEU A 438 -18.40 -2.68 -24.75
C LEU A 438 -18.55 -2.01 -23.37
N PRO A 439 -18.58 -2.79 -22.28
CA PRO A 439 -18.48 -2.24 -20.93
C PRO A 439 -17.21 -1.39 -20.76
N TYR A 440 -17.25 -0.38 -19.89
CA TYR A 440 -16.09 0.49 -19.65
C TYR A 440 -14.88 -0.29 -19.14
N THR A 441 -15.13 -1.35 -18.39
CA THR A 441 -14.08 -2.28 -17.93
C THR A 441 -13.28 -2.86 -19.08
N ASP A 442 -13.94 -3.28 -20.16
CA ASP A 442 -13.27 -3.88 -21.32
C ASP A 442 -12.62 -2.81 -22.20
N VAL A 443 -13.28 -1.66 -22.37
CA VAL A 443 -12.70 -0.51 -23.09
C VAL A 443 -11.39 -0.07 -22.45
N ALA A 444 -11.36 0.09 -21.12
CA ALA A 444 -10.14 0.52 -20.43
C ALA A 444 -8.99 -0.48 -20.61
N ARG A 445 -9.27 -1.79 -20.58
CA ARG A 445 -8.25 -2.81 -20.84
C ARG A 445 -7.68 -2.68 -22.25
N VAL A 446 -8.53 -2.53 -23.27
CA VAL A 446 -8.05 -2.44 -24.66
C VAL A 446 -7.35 -1.11 -24.93
N ALA A 447 -7.86 0.02 -24.41
CA ALA A 447 -7.29 1.33 -24.63
C ALA A 447 -5.95 1.55 -23.90
N HIS A 448 -5.79 1.01 -22.69
CA HIS A 448 -4.55 1.17 -21.92
C HIS A 448 -3.47 0.15 -22.28
N ALA A 449 -3.81 -1.01 -22.85
CA ALA A 449 -2.84 -2.05 -23.16
C ALA A 449 -1.69 -1.59 -24.08
N PRO A 450 -1.93 -0.84 -25.18
CA PRO A 450 -0.83 -0.32 -26.01
C PRO A 450 0.05 0.70 -25.28
N LEU A 451 -0.49 1.40 -24.26
CA LEU A 451 0.22 2.44 -23.52
C LEU A 451 1.24 1.88 -22.51
N THR A 452 1.34 0.55 -22.38
CA THR A 452 2.43 -0.09 -21.63
C THR A 452 3.72 -0.16 -22.44
N ASP A 453 3.65 -0.05 -23.77
CA ASP A 453 4.80 0.04 -24.65
C ASP A 453 5.31 1.49 -24.73
N GLU A 454 6.61 1.69 -24.51
CA GLU A 454 7.22 3.01 -24.41
C GLU A 454 7.10 3.81 -25.71
N ILE A 455 7.22 3.17 -26.88
CA ILE A 455 7.15 3.85 -28.18
C ILE A 455 5.72 4.30 -28.46
N SER A 456 4.76 3.39 -28.26
CA SER A 456 3.33 3.66 -28.42
C SER A 456 2.86 4.75 -27.46
N LEU A 457 3.36 4.74 -26.22
CA LEU A 457 3.08 5.78 -25.24
C LEU A 457 3.63 7.14 -25.68
N GLN A 458 4.88 7.21 -26.17
CA GLN A 458 5.44 8.48 -26.64
C GLN A 458 4.65 9.06 -27.81
N ASP A 459 4.25 8.22 -28.78
CA ASP A 459 3.42 8.65 -29.91
C ASP A 459 2.04 9.14 -29.44
N PHE A 460 1.43 8.42 -28.49
CA PHE A 460 0.18 8.85 -27.85
C PHE A 460 0.34 10.20 -27.15
N LEU A 461 1.38 10.39 -26.33
CA LEU A 461 1.60 11.65 -25.60
C LEU A 461 1.85 12.84 -26.54
N ARG A 462 2.52 12.63 -27.68
CA ARG A 462 2.71 13.65 -28.72
C ARG A 462 1.40 14.00 -29.43
N THR A 463 0.68 12.99 -29.90
CA THR A 463 -0.52 13.19 -30.73
C THR A 463 -1.76 13.57 -29.92
N ARG A 464 -1.78 13.25 -28.62
CA ARG A 464 -2.94 13.40 -27.72
C ARG A 464 -2.63 14.23 -26.47
N ALA A 465 -1.61 15.10 -26.50
CA ALA A 465 -1.21 15.95 -25.37
C ALA A 465 -2.38 16.66 -24.66
N GLU A 466 -3.23 17.37 -25.43
CA GLU A 466 -4.40 18.08 -24.90
C GLU A 466 -5.51 17.16 -24.37
N HIS A 467 -5.56 15.92 -24.83
CA HIS A 467 -6.46 14.93 -24.29
C HIS A 467 -5.94 14.45 -22.92
N VAL A 468 -4.65 14.16 -22.80
CA VAL A 468 -4.02 13.74 -21.54
C VAL A 468 -4.12 14.83 -20.49
N ARG A 469 -3.79 16.09 -20.81
CA ARG A 469 -3.92 17.23 -19.87
C ARG A 469 -5.32 17.40 -19.31
N ARG A 470 -6.33 17.11 -20.14
CA ARG A 470 -7.74 17.21 -19.78
C ARG A 470 -8.21 16.04 -18.92
N LEU A 471 -7.73 14.83 -19.21
CA LEU A 471 -8.13 13.63 -18.49
C LEU A 471 -7.34 13.37 -17.21
N ILE A 472 -6.06 13.72 -17.11
CA ILE A 472 -5.32 13.47 -15.87
C ILE A 472 -5.77 14.46 -14.80
N ARG A 473 -6.30 13.93 -13.69
CA ARG A 473 -6.75 14.73 -12.55
C ARG A 473 -5.55 15.41 -11.87
N PRO A 474 -5.60 16.74 -11.61
CA PRO A 474 -4.57 17.40 -10.85
C PRO A 474 -4.43 16.84 -9.42
N PRO A 475 -3.22 16.81 -8.84
CA PRO A 475 -2.99 16.38 -7.47
C PRO A 475 -3.61 17.40 -6.50
N TYR A 476 -3.77 17.02 -5.23
CA TYR A 476 -4.07 17.98 -4.19
C TYR A 476 -2.93 19.00 -4.05
N GLY A 477 -3.31 20.27 -3.83
CA GLY A 477 -2.38 21.37 -3.66
C GLY A 477 -1.56 21.19 -2.40
N ARG A 478 -0.26 21.49 -2.50
CA ARG A 478 0.62 21.54 -1.33
C ARG A 478 0.19 22.68 -0.42
N PHE A 479 0.45 22.57 0.89
CA PHE A 479 -0.04 23.56 1.86
C PHE A 479 0.27 25.02 1.51
N TRP A 480 1.43 25.31 0.93
CA TRP A 480 1.82 26.66 0.51
C TRP A 480 1.17 27.14 -0.80
N GLN A 481 0.53 26.25 -1.56
CA GLN A 481 -0.24 26.58 -2.76
C GLN A 481 -1.70 26.89 -2.43
N LEU A 482 -2.17 26.49 -1.24
CA LEU A 482 -3.54 26.70 -0.80
C LEU A 482 -3.74 28.13 -0.31
N ASP A 483 -4.77 28.80 -0.82
CA ASP A 483 -5.20 30.10 -0.31
C ASP A 483 -5.72 30.01 1.12
N GLN A 484 -5.69 31.13 1.85
CA GLN A 484 -6.17 31.19 3.23
C GLN A 484 -7.64 30.73 3.36
N ALA A 485 -8.48 31.11 2.39
CA ALA A 485 -9.86 30.64 2.27
C ALA A 485 -10.01 29.83 0.97
N PRO A 486 -10.76 28.72 0.98
CA PRO A 486 -10.98 27.95 -0.25
C PRO A 486 -11.75 28.78 -1.28
N GLY A 487 -11.33 28.67 -2.54
CA GLY A 487 -12.08 29.23 -3.65
C GLY A 487 -13.45 28.57 -3.80
N LYS A 488 -14.40 29.24 -4.46
CA LYS A 488 -15.69 28.62 -4.81
C LYS A 488 -15.60 27.72 -6.05
N VAL A 489 -14.61 27.97 -6.89
CA VAL A 489 -14.40 27.28 -8.18
C VAL A 489 -13.14 26.41 -8.06
N PRO A 490 -13.15 25.17 -8.58
CA PRO A 490 -11.95 24.33 -8.64
C PRO A 490 -10.78 25.03 -9.31
N ASN A 491 -9.59 24.84 -8.76
CA ASN A 491 -8.36 25.36 -9.37
C ASN A 491 -7.92 24.40 -10.49
N PRO A 492 -7.59 24.90 -11.69
CA PRO A 492 -7.20 24.03 -12.81
C PRO A 492 -5.84 23.35 -12.61
N ARG A 493 -4.98 23.84 -11.70
CA ARG A 493 -3.61 23.33 -11.49
C ARG A 493 -3.47 22.34 -10.34
N PHE A 494 -4.37 22.39 -9.36
CA PHE A 494 -4.34 21.51 -8.19
C PHE A 494 -5.72 21.48 -7.53
N ARG A 495 -6.01 20.44 -6.78
CA ARG A 495 -7.24 20.28 -6.02
C ARG A 495 -7.11 20.84 -4.60
N ASP A 496 -8.17 21.40 -4.05
CA ASP A 496 -8.27 21.82 -2.65
C ASP A 496 -9.33 20.97 -1.96
N SER A 497 -8.95 20.16 -0.98
CA SER A 497 -9.88 19.28 -0.26
C SER A 497 -11.01 20.01 0.49
N ARG A 498 -10.87 21.33 0.68
CA ARG A 498 -11.90 22.19 1.27
C ARG A 498 -12.95 22.65 0.24
N VAL A 499 -12.69 22.45 -1.05
CA VAL A 499 -13.63 22.72 -2.14
C VAL A 499 -14.44 21.45 -2.39
N SER A 500 -15.74 21.51 -2.08
CA SER A 500 -16.64 20.34 -2.16
C SER A 500 -16.60 19.61 -3.51
N ARG A 501 -16.38 20.31 -4.63
CA ARG A 501 -16.26 19.65 -5.94
C ARG A 501 -14.98 18.83 -6.11
N ASP A 502 -13.89 19.22 -5.46
CA ASP A 502 -12.58 18.57 -5.62
C ASP A 502 -12.49 17.22 -4.88
N SER A 503 -13.43 16.96 -3.96
CA SER A 503 -13.66 15.65 -3.34
C SER A 503 -14.64 14.76 -4.11
N LEU A 504 -15.19 15.22 -5.25
CA LEU A 504 -16.14 14.43 -6.05
C LEU A 504 -15.47 13.64 -7.16
N HIS A 505 -16.04 12.47 -7.39
CA HIS A 505 -15.65 11.56 -8.46
C HIS A 505 -16.09 12.14 -9.81
N ASP A 506 -15.24 12.05 -10.81
CA ASP A 506 -15.55 12.40 -12.20
C ASP A 506 -14.69 11.52 -13.10
N MET A 507 -14.83 11.67 -14.42
CA MET A 507 -14.13 10.80 -15.37
C MET A 507 -12.65 11.10 -15.59
N ARG A 508 -12.06 12.06 -14.86
CA ARG A 508 -10.62 12.30 -14.92
C ARG A 508 -9.87 11.14 -14.27
N MET A 509 -8.81 10.69 -14.92
CA MET A 509 -7.94 9.60 -14.50
C MET A 509 -7.17 9.94 -13.21
N PRO A 510 -7.00 8.96 -12.30
CA PRO A 510 -7.62 7.64 -12.31
C PRO A 510 -9.14 7.75 -12.05
N PRO A 511 -10.01 7.20 -12.91
CA PRO A 511 -11.44 7.43 -12.82
C PRO A 511 -12.00 6.50 -11.76
N PHE A 512 -12.77 7.05 -10.81
CA PHE A 512 -13.49 6.30 -9.78
C PHE A 512 -12.63 5.38 -8.89
N MET A 513 -11.32 5.58 -8.88
CA MET A 513 -10.46 5.00 -7.85
C MET A 513 -10.51 5.90 -6.62
N ARG A 514 -10.58 5.29 -5.44
CA ARG A 514 -10.65 6.03 -4.18
C ARG A 514 -9.38 5.89 -3.36
N ASP A 515 -9.04 6.94 -2.63
CA ASP A 515 -8.07 6.87 -1.55
C ASP A 515 -8.69 6.24 -0.29
N SER A 516 -7.94 6.25 0.81
CA SER A 516 -8.39 5.67 2.08
C SER A 516 -9.61 6.37 2.68
N ASP A 517 -9.89 7.60 2.28
CA ASP A 517 -10.96 8.46 2.81
C ASP A 517 -12.15 8.54 1.83
N GLU A 518 -12.25 7.57 0.92
CA GLU A 518 -13.26 7.48 -0.14
C GLU A 518 -13.23 8.60 -1.19
N ASN A 519 -12.24 9.51 -1.09
CA ASN A 519 -12.08 10.60 -2.04
C ASN A 519 -11.44 10.09 -3.34
N PRO A 520 -11.65 10.79 -4.46
CA PRO A 520 -11.03 10.43 -5.72
C PRO A 520 -9.51 10.48 -5.63
N LEU A 521 -8.90 9.35 -5.95
CA LEU A 521 -7.46 9.17 -6.01
C LEU A 521 -6.85 10.07 -7.10
N SER A 522 -5.57 10.40 -6.95
CA SER A 522 -4.80 11.09 -7.98
C SER A 522 -3.37 10.58 -7.98
N LEU A 523 -2.68 10.87 -9.08
CA LEU A 523 -1.22 10.71 -9.11
C LEU A 523 -0.59 11.53 -7.98
N THR A 524 0.60 11.09 -7.54
CA THR A 524 1.44 11.91 -6.66
C THR A 524 1.76 13.23 -7.36
N TRP A 525 2.10 14.28 -6.59
CA TRP A 525 2.44 15.56 -7.19
C TRP A 525 3.64 15.44 -8.13
N ARG A 526 4.66 14.65 -7.75
CA ARG A 526 5.84 14.35 -8.56
C ARG A 526 5.51 13.68 -9.88
N ASP A 527 4.69 12.63 -9.86
CA ASP A 527 4.35 11.87 -11.07
C ASP A 527 3.51 12.73 -12.03
N TYR A 528 2.58 13.51 -11.48
CA TYR A 528 1.82 14.48 -12.26
C TYR A 528 2.71 15.56 -12.89
N ASP A 529 3.59 16.20 -12.11
CA ASP A 529 4.51 17.24 -12.61
C ASP A 529 5.44 16.68 -13.70
N ALA A 530 6.00 15.49 -13.47
CA ALA A 530 6.86 14.81 -14.42
C ALA A 530 6.13 14.53 -15.74
N LEU A 531 4.90 13.99 -15.68
CA LEU A 531 4.08 13.73 -16.87
C LEU A 531 3.79 15.02 -17.65
N MET A 532 3.33 16.07 -16.97
CA MET A 532 2.98 17.33 -17.62
C MET A 532 4.19 18.01 -18.27
N ARG A 533 5.35 17.98 -17.62
CA ARG A 533 6.60 18.51 -18.17
C ARG A 533 7.15 17.63 -19.30
N TYR A 534 6.95 16.33 -19.24
CA TYR A 534 7.37 15.42 -20.30
C TYR A 534 6.57 15.64 -21.58
N ILE A 535 5.24 15.84 -21.47
CA ILE A 535 4.41 16.21 -22.62
C ILE A 535 4.91 17.53 -23.24
N ALA A 536 5.21 18.55 -22.42
CA ALA A 536 5.73 19.82 -22.91
C ALA A 536 7.10 19.68 -23.60
N LEU A 537 7.96 18.77 -23.11
CA LEU A 537 9.23 18.46 -23.75
C LEU A 537 9.02 17.85 -25.14
N LEU A 538 8.12 16.86 -25.25
CA LEU A 538 7.80 16.20 -26.52
C LEU A 538 7.23 17.18 -27.56
N GLU A 539 6.34 18.09 -27.15
CA GLU A 539 5.81 19.13 -28.04
C GLU A 539 6.89 20.11 -28.52
N ALA A 540 7.84 20.46 -27.64
CA ALA A 540 8.96 21.32 -28.00
C ALA A 540 9.90 20.64 -29.01
N GLU A 541 10.15 19.33 -28.85
CA GLU A 541 10.89 18.51 -29.81
C GLU A 541 10.21 18.51 -31.19
N ASP A 542 8.89 18.28 -31.22
CA ASP A 542 8.11 18.25 -32.47
C ASP A 542 8.07 19.62 -33.15
N ALA A 543 7.94 20.71 -32.38
CA ALA A 543 7.99 22.07 -32.90
C ALA A 543 9.38 22.43 -33.47
N ALA A 544 10.47 21.92 -32.87
CA ALA A 544 11.82 22.10 -33.37
C ALA A 544 12.12 21.23 -34.61
N ALA A 545 11.47 20.08 -34.74
CA ALA A 545 11.60 19.17 -35.88
C ALA A 545 10.74 19.58 -37.10
N ALA A 546 9.76 20.47 -36.92
CA ALA A 546 8.93 20.97 -38.01
C ALA A 546 9.79 21.76 -39.03
N PRO A 547 9.73 21.46 -40.34
CA PRO A 547 10.55 22.15 -41.33
C PRO A 547 10.18 23.64 -41.35
N SER A 548 11.19 24.50 -41.20
CA SER A 548 11.05 25.95 -41.38
C SER A 548 10.47 26.21 -42.77
N GLN A 549 9.25 26.74 -42.86
CA GLN A 549 8.71 27.19 -44.13
C GLN A 549 9.68 28.22 -44.74
N PRO A 550 10.09 28.07 -46.01
CA PRO A 550 10.90 29.10 -46.66
C PRO A 550 10.08 30.38 -46.68
N SER A 551 10.67 31.47 -46.18
CA SER A 551 10.12 32.81 -46.32
C SER A 551 9.95 33.10 -47.81
N ASN A 552 8.71 33.26 -48.25
CA ASN A 552 8.44 33.86 -49.56
C ASN A 552 8.70 35.37 -49.43
N ASP A 553 9.97 35.75 -49.60
CA ASP A 553 10.38 37.10 -49.99
C ASP A 553 10.56 37.17 -51.51
#